data_AF-A0A9D3Y9S2-F1
#
_entry.id   AF-A0A9D3Y9S2-F1
#
_cell.length_a   1.000
_cell.length_b   1.000
_cell.length_c   1.000
_cell.angle_alpha   90.00
_cell.angle_beta   90.00
_cell.angle_gamma   90.00
#
_symmetry.space_group_name_H-M   'P 1'
#
loop_
_entity.id
_entity.type
_entity.pdbx_description
1 polymer ?
#
loop_
_entity_poly.entity_id
_entity_poly.type
_entity_poly.pdbx_seq_one_letter_code
_entity_poly.pdbx_strand_id
1 'polypeptide(L)'
;MARGPSHKGNILPHDIVVGNLPLASPEEVSLDVGADITGRARYHLVKAHACLMLLAWIFFAPIGLIWMKYYTTMWPNSRFLGQKYWLVTHFNCRVWVVILVIISVILIFIEAGGWSYFHKLPQKAHPILGIIVFICIIVIPILFLIRCLEDHTCRPIGNWFYWLFWTIAFCLAVVNLFIGMEFGKAMVPWWLTWIICIFFLFNFVCEIILEVHQCCTHKKNKENRKKWELQKKENPNVHIPEPWPAGRIFKRNVLYTHFIVCLIVVIIAVITVAVS
;
A
#
# COMPACT_ATOMS: atom_id res chain seq x y z
N MET A 1 -41.02 12.70 -5.23
CA MET A 1 -41.13 11.23 -5.13
C MET A 1 -39.76 10.61 -5.38
N ALA A 2 -39.25 9.80 -4.45
CA ALA A 2 -38.04 9.01 -4.69
C ALA A 2 -38.32 7.96 -5.79
N ARG A 3 -37.43 7.83 -6.77
CA ARG A 3 -37.50 6.83 -7.85
C ARG A 3 -36.34 5.86 -7.68
N GLY A 4 -36.60 4.56 -7.77
CA GLY A 4 -35.60 3.52 -7.57
C GLY A 4 -35.79 2.32 -8.52
N PRO A 5 -34.75 1.49 -8.69
CA PRO A 5 -34.82 0.31 -9.53
C PRO A 5 -35.83 -0.71 -8.96
N SER A 6 -36.60 -1.36 -9.82
CA SER A 6 -37.47 -2.48 -9.44
C SER A 6 -37.33 -3.64 -10.41
N HIS A 7 -37.51 -4.87 -9.92
CA HIS A 7 -37.49 -6.07 -10.75
C HIS A 7 -38.60 -7.02 -10.31
N LYS A 8 -39.46 -7.43 -11.25
CA LYS A 8 -40.62 -8.30 -10.99
C LYS A 8 -41.52 -7.82 -9.85
N GLY A 9 -41.78 -6.51 -9.79
CA GLY A 9 -42.62 -5.90 -8.75
C GLY A 9 -41.93 -5.69 -7.41
N ASN A 10 -40.70 -6.17 -7.21
CA ASN A 10 -39.92 -5.91 -6.00
C ASN A 10 -39.04 -4.68 -6.17
N ILE A 11 -39.08 -3.79 -5.18
CA ILE A 11 -38.17 -2.63 -5.09
C ILE A 11 -36.77 -3.17 -4.78
N LEU A 12 -35.79 -2.77 -5.59
CA LEU A 12 -34.39 -3.12 -5.39
C LEU A 12 -33.67 -2.02 -4.59
N PRO A 13 -32.63 -2.37 -3.81
CA PRO A 13 -31.81 -1.38 -3.16
C PRO A 13 -31.15 -0.46 -4.20
N HIS A 14 -31.03 0.83 -3.85
CA HIS A 14 -30.35 1.82 -4.66
C HIS A 14 -28.89 1.43 -4.92
N ASP A 15 -28.39 1.84 -6.07
CA ASP A 15 -26.99 1.65 -6.41
C ASP A 15 -26.10 2.58 -5.58
N ILE A 16 -24.91 2.10 -5.24
CA ILE A 16 -23.95 2.80 -4.37
C ILE A 16 -22.69 3.24 -5.13
N VAL A 17 -22.70 3.04 -6.45
CA VAL A 17 -21.62 3.42 -7.37
C VAL A 17 -21.63 4.94 -7.62
N VAL A 18 -20.45 5.49 -7.93
CA VAL A 18 -20.27 6.89 -8.36
C VAL A 18 -21.33 7.28 -9.42
N GLY A 19 -22.04 8.39 -9.17
CA GLY A 19 -23.08 8.92 -10.05
C GLY A 19 -24.51 8.42 -9.79
N ASN A 20 -24.68 7.26 -9.13
CA ASN A 20 -25.99 6.68 -8.82
C ASN A 20 -26.34 6.72 -7.32
N LEU A 21 -25.45 7.23 -6.47
CA LEU A 21 -25.67 7.33 -5.04
C LEU A 21 -26.89 8.22 -4.73
N PRO A 22 -27.88 7.74 -3.95
CA PRO A 22 -29.04 8.54 -3.59
C PRO A 22 -28.63 9.75 -2.74
N LEU A 23 -29.30 10.87 -2.95
CA LEU A 23 -29.13 12.07 -2.12
C LEU A 23 -29.68 11.78 -0.72
N ALA A 24 -28.87 12.08 0.30
CA ALA A 24 -29.23 11.95 1.70
C ALA A 24 -29.18 13.32 2.39
N SER A 25 -30.09 13.54 3.34
CA SER A 25 -30.09 14.73 4.20
C SER A 25 -28.84 14.75 5.10
N PRO A 26 -28.35 15.94 5.49
CA PRO A 26 -27.23 16.05 6.43
C PRO A 26 -27.51 15.45 7.80
N GLU A 27 -28.77 15.55 8.26
CA GLU A 27 -29.23 15.06 9.56
C GLU A 27 -30.40 14.10 9.37
N GLU A 28 -30.66 13.28 10.39
CA GLU A 28 -31.87 12.45 10.44
C GLU A 28 -33.09 13.35 10.52
N VAL A 29 -34.02 13.19 9.59
CA VAL A 29 -35.25 13.99 9.55
C VAL A 29 -36.46 13.08 9.60
N SER A 30 -37.41 13.44 10.46
CA SER A 30 -38.71 12.78 10.51
C SER A 30 -39.50 13.10 9.23
N LEU A 31 -39.97 12.05 8.56
CA LEU A 31 -40.78 12.17 7.34
C LEU A 31 -42.18 12.75 7.59
N ASP A 32 -42.58 12.86 8.86
CA ASP A 32 -43.88 13.43 9.25
C ASP A 32 -43.90 14.97 9.16
N VAL A 33 -42.71 15.60 9.12
CA VAL A 33 -42.58 17.05 9.02
C VAL A 33 -42.30 17.41 7.56
N GLY A 34 -43.25 18.08 6.91
CA GLY A 34 -43.12 18.62 5.56
C GLY A 34 -42.19 19.84 5.48
N ALA A 35 -40.95 19.71 5.96
CA ALA A 35 -39.92 20.74 5.90
C ALA A 35 -39.02 20.54 4.67
N ASP A 36 -38.67 21.64 4.02
CA ASP A 36 -37.68 21.64 2.94
C ASP A 36 -36.27 21.53 3.55
N ILE A 37 -35.62 20.38 3.37
CA ILE A 37 -34.28 20.14 3.90
C ILE A 37 -33.26 20.68 2.90
N THR A 38 -32.55 21.73 3.29
CA THR A 38 -31.44 22.27 2.50
C THR A 38 -30.13 21.58 2.89
N GLY A 39 -29.32 21.18 1.89
CA GLY A 39 -28.01 20.55 2.10
C GLY A 39 -27.94 19.08 1.68
N ARG A 40 -26.73 18.51 1.72
CA ARG A 40 -26.44 17.11 1.38
C ARG A 40 -25.51 16.49 2.41
N ALA A 41 -25.69 15.20 2.71
CA ALA A 41 -24.79 14.43 3.55
C ALA A 41 -23.34 14.53 3.05
N ARG A 42 -22.40 14.74 3.98
CA ARG A 42 -20.95 14.79 3.71
C ARG A 42 -20.25 13.66 4.45
N TYR A 43 -19.50 12.85 3.72
CA TYR A 43 -18.84 11.66 4.25
C TYR A 43 -17.35 11.92 4.52
N HIS A 44 -17.05 12.81 5.48
CA HIS A 44 -15.67 13.24 5.76
C HIS A 44 -14.77 12.08 6.23
N LEU A 45 -15.28 11.16 7.06
CA LEU A 45 -14.52 10.00 7.52
C LEU A 45 -14.25 8.98 6.41
N VAL A 46 -15.18 8.81 5.46
CA VAL A 46 -14.96 7.96 4.26
C VAL A 46 -13.83 8.52 3.41
N LYS A 47 -13.81 9.84 3.19
CA LYS A 47 -12.72 10.50 2.45
C LYS A 47 -11.39 10.39 3.19
N ALA A 48 -11.37 10.60 4.50
CA ALA A 48 -10.17 10.41 5.32
C ALA A 48 -9.64 8.96 5.26
N HIS A 49 -10.52 7.96 5.35
CA HIS A 49 -10.17 6.55 5.15
C HIS A 49 -9.51 6.33 3.79
N ALA A 50 -10.14 6.80 2.71
CA ALA A 50 -9.61 6.65 1.36
C ALA A 50 -8.23 7.31 1.21
N CYS A 51 -8.03 8.52 1.74
CA CYS A 51 -6.75 9.21 1.74
C CYS A 51 -5.65 8.45 2.49
N LEU A 52 -5.95 7.89 3.66
CA LEU A 52 -4.99 7.09 4.44
C LEU A 52 -4.63 5.78 3.73
N MET A 53 -5.60 5.10 3.12
CA MET A 53 -5.35 3.90 2.32
C MET A 53 -4.51 4.20 1.09
N LEU A 54 -4.77 5.30 0.38
CA LEU A 54 -3.94 5.76 -0.73
C LEU A 54 -2.51 6.04 -0.26
N LEU A 55 -2.33 6.73 0.86
CA LEU A 55 -1.00 7.01 1.40
C LEU A 55 -0.25 5.73 1.78
N ALA A 56 -0.92 4.76 2.40
CA ALA A 56 -0.31 3.48 2.76
C ALA A 56 0.10 2.68 1.51
N TRP A 57 -0.81 2.49 0.55
CA TRP A 57 -0.65 1.52 -0.54
C TRP A 57 -0.03 2.09 -1.82
N ILE A 58 -0.11 3.41 -2.05
CA ILE A 58 0.46 4.07 -3.23
C ILE A 58 1.86 4.66 -2.91
N PHE A 59 2.09 5.09 -1.68
CA PHE A 59 3.37 5.68 -1.30
C PHE A 59 4.27 4.71 -0.51
N PHE A 60 3.89 4.34 0.71
CA PHE A 60 4.79 3.59 1.58
C PHE A 60 5.01 2.13 1.14
N ALA A 61 3.97 1.44 0.66
CA ALA A 61 4.08 0.03 0.29
C ALA A 61 5.00 -0.20 -0.94
N PRO A 62 4.87 0.52 -2.07
CA PRO A 62 5.72 0.29 -3.24
C PRO A 62 7.17 0.71 -3.01
N ILE A 63 7.40 1.82 -2.29
CA ILE A 63 8.76 2.23 -1.87
C ILE A 63 9.38 1.13 -1.00
N GLY A 64 8.65 0.62 -0.02
CA GLY A 64 9.11 -0.45 0.86
C GLY A 64 9.44 -1.75 0.12
N LEU A 65 8.64 -2.11 -0.90
CA LEU A 65 8.82 -3.30 -1.73
C LEU A 65 10.11 -3.23 -2.55
N ILE A 66 10.31 -2.14 -3.30
CA ILE A 66 11.50 -1.95 -4.13
C ILE A 66 12.77 -1.92 -3.26
N TRP A 67 12.70 -1.26 -2.10
CA TRP A 67 13.85 -1.13 -1.20
C TRP A 67 14.36 -2.49 -0.71
N MET A 68 13.44 -3.37 -0.30
CA MET A 68 13.76 -4.70 0.21
C MET A 68 14.30 -5.63 -0.89
N LYS A 69 13.77 -5.54 -2.11
CA LYS A 69 14.18 -6.44 -3.21
C LYS A 69 15.51 -6.02 -3.83
N TYR A 70 15.70 -4.72 -4.09
CA TYR A 70 16.78 -4.26 -4.99
C TYR A 70 17.88 -3.43 -4.33
N TYR A 71 17.65 -2.87 -3.12
CA TYR A 71 18.55 -1.89 -2.49
C TYR A 71 19.25 -2.40 -1.23
N THR A 72 19.14 -3.69 -0.92
CA THR A 72 19.80 -4.33 0.24
C THR A 72 21.33 -4.22 0.22
N THR A 73 21.93 -4.12 -0.95
CA THR A 73 23.39 -4.06 -1.16
C THR A 73 23.89 -2.68 -1.61
N MET A 74 23.01 -1.68 -1.68
CA MET A 74 23.32 -0.37 -2.30
C MET A 74 24.30 0.48 -1.48
N TRP A 75 24.21 0.41 -0.14
CA TRP A 75 25.05 1.16 0.79
C TRP A 75 25.67 0.23 1.83
N PRO A 76 26.71 -0.54 1.46
CA PRO A 76 27.25 -1.57 2.34
C PRO A 76 28.04 -0.98 3.53
N ASN A 77 28.80 0.10 3.29
CA ASN A 77 29.67 0.73 4.31
C ASN A 77 28.98 1.85 5.10
N SER A 78 27.77 2.22 4.71
CA SER A 78 27.04 3.29 5.39
C SER A 78 26.05 2.67 6.37
N ARG A 79 26.02 3.21 7.60
CA ARG A 79 25.07 2.82 8.64
C ARG A 79 24.24 4.03 9.07
N PHE A 80 23.01 3.79 9.52
CA PHE A 80 22.17 4.77 10.21
C PHE A 80 21.77 4.15 11.54
N LEU A 81 22.06 4.83 12.67
CA LEU A 81 21.87 4.30 14.02
C LEU A 81 22.49 2.89 14.22
N GLY A 82 23.69 2.66 13.66
CA GLY A 82 24.37 1.35 13.72
C GLY A 82 23.76 0.26 12.83
N GLN A 83 22.62 0.52 12.18
CA GLN A 83 21.91 -0.42 11.32
C GLN A 83 22.13 -0.13 9.84
N LYS A 84 21.88 -1.13 8.98
CA LYS A 84 21.97 -0.95 7.51
C LYS A 84 20.85 -0.02 7.04
N TYR A 85 21.14 0.92 6.14
CA TYR A 85 20.15 1.89 5.62
C TYR A 85 18.88 1.24 5.08
N TRP A 86 19.03 0.12 4.36
CA TRP A 86 17.88 -0.57 3.79
C TRP A 86 16.97 -1.17 4.85
N LEU A 87 17.52 -1.63 5.97
CA LEU A 87 16.75 -2.24 7.04
C LEU A 87 15.92 -1.19 7.75
N VAL A 88 16.54 -0.05 8.08
CA VAL A 88 15.86 1.08 8.71
C VAL A 88 14.75 1.59 7.80
N THR A 89 15.05 1.84 6.52
CA THR A 89 14.06 2.43 5.60
C THR A 89 12.89 1.47 5.35
N HIS A 90 13.18 0.20 5.03
CA HIS A 90 12.13 -0.80 4.81
C HIS A 90 11.29 -1.07 6.06
N PHE A 91 11.90 -1.07 7.25
CA PHE A 91 11.15 -1.16 8.51
C PHE A 91 10.22 0.04 8.70
N ASN A 92 10.74 1.26 8.54
CA ASN A 92 9.94 2.48 8.66
C ASN A 92 8.76 2.50 7.68
N CYS A 93 8.96 2.16 6.40
CA CYS A 93 7.87 2.09 5.42
C CYS A 93 6.75 1.15 5.88
N ARG A 94 7.10 -0.03 6.40
CA ARG A 94 6.11 -1.01 6.87
C ARG A 94 5.38 -0.57 8.12
N VAL A 95 6.09 0.04 9.07
CA VAL A 95 5.48 0.61 10.28
C VAL A 95 4.45 1.66 9.91
N TRP A 96 4.78 2.56 8.98
CA TRP A 96 3.83 3.55 8.47
C TRP A 96 2.62 2.92 7.80
N VAL A 97 2.79 1.88 6.96
CA VAL A 97 1.65 1.15 6.38
C VAL A 97 0.74 0.59 7.48
N VAL A 98 1.29 -0.07 8.50
CA VAL A 98 0.52 -0.64 9.60
C VAL A 98 -0.27 0.45 10.34
N ILE A 99 0.38 1.54 10.72
CA ILE A 99 -0.24 2.65 11.47
C ILE A 99 -1.38 3.27 10.64
N LEU A 100 -1.12 3.61 9.38
CA LEU A 100 -2.10 4.24 8.49
C LEU A 100 -3.31 3.32 8.27
N VAL A 101 -3.08 2.02 8.05
CA VAL A 101 -4.15 1.05 7.85
C VAL A 101 -4.99 0.88 9.13
N ILE A 102 -4.38 0.80 10.31
CA ILE A 102 -5.11 0.72 11.59
C ILE A 102 -6.02 1.95 11.77
N ILE A 103 -5.47 3.16 11.64
CA ILE A 103 -6.24 4.39 11.78
C ILE A 103 -7.38 4.40 10.76
N SER A 104 -7.08 4.09 9.51
CA SER A 104 -8.06 4.09 8.41
C SER A 104 -9.20 3.10 8.65
N VAL A 105 -8.90 1.89 9.12
CA VAL A 105 -9.93 0.89 9.45
C VAL A 105 -10.81 1.38 10.60
N ILE A 106 -10.23 1.97 11.64
CA ILE A 106 -11.02 2.56 12.76
C ILE A 106 -11.98 3.64 12.23
N LEU A 107 -11.51 4.56 11.39
CA LEU A 107 -12.34 5.64 10.84
C LEU A 107 -13.56 5.12 10.07
N ILE A 108 -13.36 4.11 9.22
CA ILE A 108 -14.48 3.57 8.41
C ILE A 108 -15.48 2.77 9.26
N PHE A 109 -15.02 2.09 10.32
CA PHE A 109 -15.94 1.41 11.25
C PHE A 109 -16.78 2.39 12.07
N ILE A 110 -16.20 3.51 12.49
CA ILE A 110 -16.94 4.59 13.17
C ILE A 110 -18.01 5.16 12.25
N GLU A 111 -17.62 5.51 11.02
CA GLU A 111 -18.53 6.07 10.01
C GLU A 111 -19.64 5.10 9.59
N ALA A 112 -19.34 3.81 9.50
CA ALA A 112 -20.32 2.80 9.14
C ALA A 112 -21.26 2.43 10.31
N GLY A 113 -20.91 2.77 11.55
CA GLY A 113 -21.64 2.33 12.75
C GLY A 113 -21.63 0.81 12.96
N GLY A 114 -20.68 0.09 12.33
CA GLY A 114 -20.60 -1.38 12.36
C GLY A 114 -20.27 -2.01 11.02
N TRP A 115 -20.71 -3.25 10.81
CA TRP A 115 -20.47 -3.97 9.56
C TRP A 115 -21.39 -3.47 8.44
N SER A 116 -20.80 -3.07 7.31
CA SER A 116 -21.55 -2.66 6.12
C SER A 116 -21.97 -3.87 5.29
N TYR A 117 -23.28 -4.09 5.14
CA TYR A 117 -23.83 -5.16 4.29
C TYR A 117 -24.11 -4.64 2.88
N PHE A 118 -23.38 -5.18 1.90
CA PHE A 118 -23.62 -4.91 0.48
C PHE A 118 -24.11 -6.16 -0.25
N HIS A 119 -25.03 -5.97 -1.20
CA HIS A 119 -25.74 -7.06 -1.87
C HIS A 119 -25.15 -7.44 -3.23
N LYS A 120 -24.43 -6.52 -3.88
CA LYS A 120 -23.86 -6.70 -5.23
C LYS A 120 -22.34 -6.83 -5.17
N LEU A 121 -21.79 -7.67 -6.04
CA LEU A 121 -20.36 -7.69 -6.35
C LEU A 121 -20.07 -6.57 -7.36
N PRO A 122 -18.89 -5.91 -7.31
CA PRO A 122 -17.75 -6.21 -6.43
C PRO A 122 -17.83 -5.59 -5.02
N GLN A 123 -18.79 -4.71 -4.73
CA GLN A 123 -18.81 -3.91 -3.48
C GLN A 123 -18.93 -4.78 -2.21
N LYS A 124 -19.67 -5.89 -2.30
CA LYS A 124 -19.74 -6.91 -1.22
C LYS A 124 -18.37 -7.45 -0.81
N ALA A 125 -17.42 -7.54 -1.73
CA ALA A 125 -16.09 -8.05 -1.43
C ALA A 125 -15.23 -7.03 -0.67
N HIS A 126 -15.47 -5.73 -0.81
CA HIS A 126 -14.61 -4.69 -0.24
C HIS A 126 -14.36 -4.82 1.28
N PRO A 127 -15.40 -4.89 2.15
CA PRO A 127 -15.17 -5.01 3.59
C PRO A 127 -14.53 -6.36 3.97
N ILE A 128 -14.84 -7.44 3.23
CA ILE A 128 -14.27 -8.77 3.47
C ILE A 128 -12.78 -8.78 3.14
N LEU A 129 -12.41 -8.30 1.94
CA LEU A 129 -11.02 -8.17 1.51
C LEU A 129 -10.25 -7.21 2.41
N GLY A 130 -10.87 -6.09 2.80
CA GLY A 130 -10.30 -5.13 3.73
C GLY A 130 -9.90 -5.75 5.07
N ILE A 131 -10.77 -6.60 5.66
CA ILE A 131 -10.45 -7.32 6.89
C ILE A 131 -9.36 -8.37 6.70
N ILE A 132 -9.38 -9.11 5.60
CA ILE A 132 -8.31 -10.09 5.30
C ILE A 132 -6.96 -9.36 5.21
N VAL A 133 -6.89 -8.26 4.46
CA VAL A 133 -5.70 -7.40 4.35
C VAL A 133 -5.28 -6.87 5.72
N PHE A 134 -6.23 -6.39 6.52
CA PHE A 134 -5.97 -5.89 7.88
C PHE A 134 -5.34 -6.95 8.77
N ILE A 135 -5.89 -8.16 8.79
CA ILE A 135 -5.34 -9.28 9.56
C ILE A 135 -3.93 -9.61 9.10
N CYS A 136 -3.69 -9.71 7.79
CA CYS A 136 -2.35 -9.97 7.25
C CYS A 136 -1.34 -8.90 7.70
N ILE A 137 -1.73 -7.62 7.66
CA ILE A 137 -0.89 -6.48 8.08
C ILE A 137 -0.59 -6.49 9.58
N ILE A 138 -1.52 -6.94 10.43
CA ILE A 138 -1.31 -7.07 11.89
C ILE A 138 -0.43 -8.28 12.24
N VAL A 139 -0.50 -9.36 11.47
CA VAL A 139 0.34 -10.55 11.67
C VAL A 139 1.82 -10.23 11.39
N ILE A 140 2.11 -9.35 10.44
CA ILE A 140 3.47 -8.97 10.03
C ILE A 140 4.37 -8.45 11.19
N PRO A 141 3.96 -7.48 12.03
CA PRO A 141 4.76 -7.06 13.18
C PRO A 141 4.90 -8.16 14.24
N ILE A 142 3.90 -9.01 14.44
CA ILE A 142 3.98 -10.16 15.36
C ILE A 142 5.06 -11.14 14.87
N LEU A 143 5.05 -11.48 13.57
CA LEU A 143 6.08 -12.31 12.95
C LEU A 143 7.48 -11.68 13.04
N PHE A 144 7.56 -10.35 13.04
CA PHE A 144 8.83 -9.65 13.24
C PHE A 144 9.34 -9.74 14.68
N LEU A 145 8.46 -9.68 15.69
CA LEU A 145 8.83 -9.84 17.10
C LEU A 145 9.23 -11.28 17.46
N ILE A 146 8.56 -12.27 16.86
CA ILE A 146 8.87 -13.70 17.05
C ILE A 146 10.13 -14.11 16.26
N ARG A 147 10.68 -13.23 15.43
CA ARG A 147 11.80 -13.55 14.54
C ARG A 147 12.99 -14.08 15.35
N CYS A 148 13.39 -15.31 15.04
CA CYS A 148 14.51 -15.96 15.70
C CYS A 148 15.82 -15.19 15.49
N LEU A 149 16.73 -15.26 16.48
CA LEU A 149 18.09 -14.73 16.39
C LEU A 149 18.85 -15.28 15.18
N GLU A 150 19.89 -14.56 14.78
CA GLU A 150 20.51 -14.67 13.46
C GLU A 150 20.99 -16.08 13.07
N ASP A 151 21.33 -16.91 14.06
CA ASP A 151 21.93 -18.25 13.92
C ASP A 151 20.95 -19.42 14.15
N HIS A 152 19.66 -19.16 14.34
CA HIS A 152 18.67 -20.24 14.52
C HIS A 152 18.19 -20.83 13.18
N THR A 153 18.08 -22.16 13.12
CA THR A 153 17.64 -22.95 11.97
C THR A 153 16.24 -22.59 11.45
N CYS A 154 15.38 -22.01 12.28
CA CYS A 154 14.00 -21.61 11.92
C CYS A 154 13.91 -20.25 11.20
N ARG A 155 15.00 -19.49 11.09
CA ARG A 155 15.02 -18.15 10.45
C ARG A 155 14.51 -18.14 8.99
N PRO A 156 14.81 -19.14 8.13
CA PRO A 156 14.28 -19.20 6.77
C PRO A 156 12.76 -19.33 6.73
N ILE A 157 12.18 -20.12 7.64
CA ILE A 157 10.73 -20.35 7.73
C ILE A 157 10.02 -19.04 8.08
N GLY A 158 10.51 -18.33 9.10
CA GLY A 158 9.95 -17.04 9.50
C GLY A 158 10.03 -15.99 8.38
N ASN A 159 11.14 -15.94 7.63
CA ASN A 159 11.29 -15.05 6.49
C ASN A 159 10.33 -15.40 5.34
N TRP A 160 10.06 -16.68 5.10
CA TRP A 160 9.13 -17.12 4.06
C TRP A 160 7.68 -16.77 4.40
N PHE A 161 7.25 -17.03 5.64
CA PHE A 161 5.93 -16.59 6.10
C PHE A 161 5.80 -15.07 6.02
N TYR A 162 6.80 -14.35 6.51
CA TYR A 162 6.84 -12.90 6.43
C TYR A 162 6.66 -12.39 4.99
N TRP A 163 7.39 -12.97 4.03
CA TRP A 163 7.28 -12.64 2.61
C TRP A 163 5.90 -12.99 2.02
N LEU A 164 5.37 -14.17 2.36
CA LEU A 164 4.08 -14.65 1.88
C LEU A 164 2.93 -13.73 2.34
N PHE A 165 2.85 -13.46 3.65
CA PHE A 165 1.79 -12.61 4.20
C PHE A 165 1.83 -11.19 3.64
N TRP A 166 3.02 -10.61 3.50
CA TRP A 166 3.16 -9.29 2.87
C TRP A 166 2.71 -9.30 1.41
N THR A 167 3.10 -10.31 0.64
CA THR A 167 2.76 -10.42 -0.79
C THR A 167 1.25 -10.59 -0.97
N ILE A 168 0.61 -11.47 -0.19
CA ILE A 168 -0.84 -11.66 -0.21
C ILE A 168 -1.55 -10.36 0.18
N ALA A 169 -1.13 -9.71 1.26
CA ALA A 169 -1.72 -8.44 1.71
C ALA A 169 -1.63 -7.37 0.62
N PHE A 170 -0.47 -7.24 -0.04
CA PHE A 170 -0.27 -6.26 -1.11
C PHE A 170 -1.18 -6.55 -2.31
N CYS A 171 -1.20 -7.78 -2.83
CA CYS A 171 -2.05 -8.15 -3.96
C CYS A 171 -3.54 -7.92 -3.67
N LEU A 172 -4.01 -8.34 -2.49
CA LEU A 172 -5.40 -8.15 -2.08
C LEU A 172 -5.72 -6.67 -1.85
N ALA A 173 -4.78 -5.89 -1.32
CA ALA A 173 -4.97 -4.46 -1.10
C ALA A 173 -5.11 -3.69 -2.41
N VAL A 174 -4.34 -4.03 -3.46
CA VAL A 174 -4.48 -3.42 -4.78
C VAL A 174 -5.89 -3.67 -5.34
N VAL A 175 -6.37 -4.91 -5.31
CA VAL A 175 -7.74 -5.26 -5.73
C VAL A 175 -8.76 -4.50 -4.88
N ASN A 176 -8.58 -4.48 -3.57
CA ASN A 176 -9.50 -3.83 -2.64
C ASN A 176 -9.57 -2.31 -2.82
N LEU A 177 -8.45 -1.68 -3.21
CA LEU A 177 -8.36 -0.25 -3.52
C LEU A 177 -9.19 0.08 -4.76
N PHE A 178 -9.12 -0.72 -5.83
CA PHE A 178 -9.95 -0.52 -7.01
C PHE A 178 -11.44 -0.64 -6.72
N ILE A 179 -11.85 -1.66 -5.94
CA ILE A 179 -13.25 -1.79 -5.50
C ILE A 179 -13.65 -0.58 -4.63
N GLY A 180 -12.74 -0.11 -3.77
CA GLY A 180 -12.93 1.07 -2.92
C GLY A 180 -13.23 2.36 -3.71
N MET A 181 -12.61 2.52 -4.87
CA MET A 181 -12.82 3.71 -5.72
C MET A 181 -14.19 3.75 -6.40
N GLU A 182 -14.88 2.61 -6.52
CA GLU A 182 -16.23 2.57 -7.11
C GLU A 182 -17.31 3.11 -6.16
N PHE A 183 -17.03 3.22 -4.85
CA PHE A 183 -18.01 3.71 -3.89
C PHE A 183 -18.30 5.19 -4.10
N GLY A 184 -19.56 5.50 -4.39
CA GLY A 184 -20.04 6.87 -4.61
C GLY A 184 -19.84 7.80 -3.42
N LYS A 185 -19.76 7.27 -2.19
CA LYS A 185 -19.51 8.07 -0.97
C LYS A 185 -18.13 8.74 -0.95
N ALA A 186 -17.14 8.13 -1.60
CA ALA A 186 -15.80 8.71 -1.72
C ALA A 186 -15.71 9.74 -2.86
N MET A 187 -16.72 9.80 -3.74
CA MET A 187 -16.83 10.73 -4.87
C MET A 187 -15.57 10.77 -5.76
N VAL A 188 -14.88 9.63 -5.89
CA VAL A 188 -13.65 9.55 -6.66
C VAL A 188 -13.96 9.78 -8.15
N PRO A 189 -13.29 10.73 -8.82
CA PRO A 189 -13.51 10.95 -10.24
C PRO A 189 -12.92 9.80 -11.07
N TRP A 190 -13.62 9.44 -12.14
CA TRP A 190 -13.29 8.28 -12.99
C TRP A 190 -11.86 8.33 -13.58
N TRP A 191 -11.33 9.51 -13.85
CA TRP A 191 -9.97 9.68 -14.37
C TRP A 191 -8.89 9.32 -13.35
N LEU A 192 -9.17 9.44 -12.04
CA LEU A 192 -8.19 9.09 -11.00
C LEU A 192 -7.92 7.60 -10.98
N THR A 193 -8.94 6.77 -11.22
CA THR A 193 -8.79 5.31 -11.36
C THR A 193 -7.76 4.96 -12.43
N TRP A 194 -7.79 5.63 -13.58
CA TRP A 194 -6.83 5.42 -14.66
C TRP A 194 -5.40 5.84 -14.29
N ILE A 195 -5.24 6.96 -13.56
CA ILE A 195 -3.92 7.36 -13.04
C ILE A 195 -3.36 6.27 -12.12
N ILE A 196 -4.19 5.71 -11.23
CA ILE A 196 -3.76 4.65 -10.32
C ILE A 196 -3.46 3.35 -11.07
N CYS A 197 -4.21 2.99 -12.11
CA CYS A 197 -3.89 1.88 -13.00
C CYS A 197 -2.51 2.05 -13.67
N ILE A 198 -2.26 3.22 -14.26
CA ILE A 198 -0.98 3.55 -14.90
C ILE A 198 0.16 3.53 -13.88
N PHE A 199 -0.09 4.00 -12.65
CA PHE A 199 0.88 3.95 -11.56
C PHE A 199 1.28 2.52 -11.20
N PHE A 200 0.33 1.58 -11.05
CA PHE A 200 0.66 0.19 -10.78
C PHE A 200 1.43 -0.47 -11.95
N LEU A 201 1.07 -0.14 -13.20
CA LEU A 201 1.83 -0.56 -14.37
C LEU A 201 3.27 -0.02 -14.33
N PHE A 202 3.46 1.26 -13.99
CA PHE A 202 4.77 1.86 -13.81
C PHE A 202 5.61 1.13 -12.76
N ASN A 203 5.03 0.81 -11.60
CA ASN A 203 5.72 0.05 -10.55
C ASN A 203 6.17 -1.32 -11.07
N PHE A 204 5.28 -2.03 -11.77
CA PHE A 204 5.60 -3.32 -12.37
C PHE A 204 6.75 -3.23 -13.39
N VAL A 205 6.74 -2.21 -14.25
CA VAL A 205 7.84 -1.96 -15.20
C VAL A 205 9.14 -1.63 -14.46
N CYS A 206 9.11 -0.80 -13.40
CA CYS A 206 10.28 -0.53 -12.57
C CYS A 206 10.85 -1.80 -11.93
N GLU A 207 10.00 -2.69 -11.43
CA GLU A 207 10.44 -3.99 -10.88
C GLU A 207 11.13 -4.84 -11.95
N ILE A 208 10.55 -4.96 -13.15
CA ILE A 208 11.17 -5.70 -14.26
C ILE A 208 12.53 -5.11 -14.63
N ILE A 209 12.62 -3.79 -14.78
CA ILE A 209 13.86 -3.10 -15.12
C ILE A 209 14.94 -3.34 -14.06
N LEU A 210 14.57 -3.27 -12.77
CA LEU A 210 15.50 -3.51 -11.67
C LEU A 210 15.91 -4.98 -11.57
N GLU A 211 15.01 -5.93 -11.85
CA GLU A 211 15.29 -7.35 -11.89
C GLU A 211 16.27 -7.68 -13.01
N VAL A 212 16.01 -7.22 -14.24
CA VAL A 212 16.92 -7.39 -15.38
C VAL A 212 18.28 -6.80 -15.08
N HIS A 213 18.35 -5.56 -14.55
CA HIS A 213 19.61 -4.94 -14.17
C HIS A 213 20.34 -5.73 -13.07
N GLN A 214 19.61 -6.30 -12.11
CA GLN A 214 20.18 -7.16 -11.07
C GLN A 214 20.78 -8.43 -11.67
N CYS A 215 20.10 -9.08 -12.61
CA CYS A 215 20.63 -10.23 -13.35
C CYS A 215 21.90 -9.86 -14.14
N CYS A 216 21.89 -8.75 -14.89
CA CYS A 216 23.04 -8.30 -15.67
C CYS A 216 24.27 -7.96 -14.80
N THR A 217 24.05 -7.41 -13.60
CA THR A 217 25.13 -7.02 -12.68
C THR A 217 25.53 -8.13 -11.70
N HIS A 218 24.79 -9.24 -11.65
CA HIS A 218 24.95 -10.31 -10.65
C HIS A 218 26.36 -10.93 -10.69
N LYS A 219 26.85 -11.33 -11.86
CA LYS A 219 28.17 -11.97 -12.00
C LYS A 219 29.29 -11.06 -11.51
N LYS A 220 29.30 -9.79 -11.97
CA LYS A 220 30.29 -8.79 -11.59
C LYS A 220 30.26 -8.48 -10.09
N ASN A 221 29.07 -8.35 -9.51
CA ASN A 221 28.91 -8.11 -8.08
C ASN A 221 29.38 -9.32 -7.23
N LYS A 222 29.10 -10.55 -7.70
CA LYS A 222 29.55 -11.78 -7.05
C LYS A 222 31.07 -11.92 -7.07
N GLU A 223 31.71 -11.62 -8.20
CA GLU A 223 33.17 -11.63 -8.33
C GLU A 223 33.82 -10.57 -7.43
N ASN A 224 33.30 -9.34 -7.42
CA ASN A 224 33.78 -8.26 -6.54
C ASN A 224 33.67 -8.64 -5.06
N ARG A 225 32.54 -9.23 -4.65
CA ARG A 225 32.33 -9.70 -3.28
C ARG A 225 33.35 -10.78 -2.89
N LYS A 226 33.56 -11.79 -3.76
CA LYS A 226 34.56 -12.85 -3.51
C LYS A 226 35.97 -12.29 -3.35
N LYS A 227 36.37 -11.33 -4.20
CA LYS A 227 37.69 -10.68 -4.10
C LYS A 227 37.86 -9.94 -2.78
N TRP A 228 36.82 -9.23 -2.34
CA TRP A 228 36.83 -8.54 -1.05
C TRP A 228 36.87 -9.52 0.14
N GLU A 229 36.12 -10.61 0.10
CA GLU A 229 36.13 -11.64 1.14
C GLU A 229 37.52 -12.30 1.28
N LEU A 230 38.20 -12.56 0.16
CA LEU A 230 39.58 -13.07 0.16
C LEU A 230 40.55 -12.05 0.76
N GLN A 231 40.51 -10.79 0.33
CA GLN A 231 41.36 -9.73 0.87
C GLN A 231 41.18 -9.55 2.39
N LYS A 232 39.94 -9.62 2.87
CA LYS A 232 39.62 -9.55 4.29
C LYS A 232 40.12 -10.76 5.07
N LYS A 233 40.10 -11.96 4.47
CA LYS A 233 40.62 -13.18 5.08
C LYS A 233 42.15 -13.15 5.17
N GLU A 234 42.82 -12.61 4.15
CA GLU A 234 44.27 -12.44 4.12
C GLU A 234 44.74 -11.39 5.13
N ASN A 235 43.98 -10.29 5.30
CA ASN A 235 44.35 -9.17 6.18
C ASN A 235 43.23 -8.86 7.20
N PRO A 236 43.04 -9.70 8.24
CA PRO A 236 41.89 -9.58 9.15
C PRO A 236 41.92 -8.31 10.02
N ASN A 237 43.11 -7.78 10.32
CA ASN A 237 43.28 -6.60 11.19
C ASN A 237 43.16 -5.27 10.44
N VAL A 238 43.07 -5.30 9.10
CA VAL A 238 42.97 -4.09 8.27
C VAL A 238 41.51 -3.84 7.94
N HIS A 239 41.05 -2.60 8.14
CA HIS A 239 39.71 -2.20 7.72
C HIS A 239 39.65 -2.06 6.20
N ILE A 240 39.06 -3.06 5.53
CA ILE A 240 38.85 -3.06 4.08
C ILE A 240 37.37 -2.78 3.79
N PRO A 241 37.01 -1.62 3.18
CA PRO A 241 35.62 -1.28 2.92
C PRO A 241 35.00 -2.25 1.89
N GLU A 242 33.74 -2.60 2.10
CA GLU A 242 33.00 -3.48 1.19
C GLU A 242 32.84 -2.79 -0.19
N PRO A 243 33.04 -3.49 -1.31
CA PRO A 243 33.00 -2.88 -2.63
C PRO A 243 31.59 -2.36 -2.96
N TRP A 244 31.55 -1.21 -3.62
CA TRP A 244 30.30 -0.67 -4.13
C TRP A 244 29.71 -1.58 -5.23
N PRO A 245 28.38 -1.75 -5.28
CA PRO A 245 27.76 -2.56 -6.32
C PRO A 245 27.90 -1.91 -7.69
N ALA A 246 28.11 -2.74 -8.71
CA ALA A 246 28.06 -2.35 -10.10
C ALA A 246 26.66 -1.83 -10.46
N GLY A 247 26.60 -0.78 -11.28
CA GLY A 247 25.33 -0.16 -11.69
C GLY A 247 24.65 0.69 -10.62
N ARG A 248 25.38 1.09 -9.56
CA ARG A 248 24.84 1.94 -8.48
C ARG A 248 24.21 3.24 -8.99
N ILE A 249 24.80 3.89 -10.00
CA ILE A 249 24.30 5.16 -10.52
C ILE A 249 22.92 4.97 -11.14
N PHE A 250 22.76 3.92 -11.93
CA PHE A 250 21.47 3.52 -12.50
C PHE A 250 20.44 3.23 -11.40
N LYS A 251 20.75 2.34 -10.45
CA LYS A 251 19.84 2.03 -9.33
C LYS A 251 19.46 3.28 -8.54
N ARG A 252 20.39 4.20 -8.30
CA ARG A 252 20.12 5.46 -7.60
C ARG A 252 19.15 6.35 -8.38
N ASN A 253 19.36 6.52 -9.69
CA ASN A 253 18.49 7.34 -10.53
C ASN A 253 17.08 6.76 -10.64
N VAL A 254 16.96 5.43 -10.77
CA VAL A 254 15.66 4.74 -10.76
C VAL A 254 14.96 4.94 -9.42
N LEU A 255 15.67 4.85 -8.28
CA LEU A 255 15.08 5.07 -6.95
C LEU A 255 14.52 6.49 -6.81
N TYR A 256 15.29 7.51 -7.21
CA TYR A 256 14.84 8.90 -7.14
C TYR A 256 13.62 9.15 -8.03
N THR A 257 13.64 8.62 -9.26
CA THR A 257 12.52 8.73 -10.19
C THR A 257 11.28 8.06 -9.62
N HIS A 258 11.42 6.83 -9.11
CA HIS A 258 10.33 6.07 -8.50
C HIS A 258 9.73 6.80 -7.30
N PHE A 259 10.58 7.30 -6.39
CA PHE A 259 10.14 8.07 -5.22
C PHE A 259 9.37 9.34 -5.61
N ILE A 260 9.87 10.10 -6.59
CA ILE A 260 9.22 11.33 -7.08
C ILE A 260 7.85 10.99 -7.69
N VAL A 261 7.77 9.94 -8.52
CA VAL A 261 6.49 9.52 -9.11
C VAL A 261 5.49 9.08 -8.04
N CYS A 262 5.92 8.25 -7.06
CA CYS A 262 5.09 7.88 -5.92
C CYS A 262 4.57 9.11 -5.16
N LEU A 263 5.43 10.11 -4.93
CA LEU A 263 5.08 11.33 -4.22
C LEU A 263 4.06 12.18 -5.01
N ILE A 264 4.28 12.37 -6.30
CA ILE A 264 3.37 13.14 -7.16
C ILE A 264 2.00 12.47 -7.23
N VAL A 265 1.97 11.16 -7.50
CA VAL A 265 0.72 10.41 -7.65
C VAL A 265 -0.07 10.40 -6.34
N VAL A 266 0.57 10.19 -5.19
CA VAL A 266 -0.13 10.19 -3.91
C VAL A 266 -0.68 11.58 -3.55
N ILE A 267 0.07 12.65 -3.82
CA ILE A 267 -0.40 14.03 -3.58
C ILE A 267 -1.62 14.33 -4.44
N ILE A 268 -1.55 14.03 -5.75
CA ILE A 268 -2.69 14.23 -6.67
C ILE A 268 -3.90 13.43 -6.19
N ALA A 269 -3.72 12.15 -5.86
CA ALA A 269 -4.82 11.28 -5.44
C ALA A 269 -5.46 11.77 -4.13
N VAL A 270 -4.66 12.10 -3.12
CA VAL A 270 -5.15 12.57 -1.82
C VAL A 270 -5.87 13.91 -1.94
N ILE A 271 -5.30 14.88 -2.67
CA ILE A 271 -5.95 16.19 -2.88
C ILE A 271 -7.27 16.00 -3.63
N THR A 272 -7.27 15.18 -4.67
CA THR A 272 -8.48 14.93 -5.47
C THR A 272 -9.58 14.33 -4.59
N VAL A 273 -9.29 13.30 -3.79
CA VAL A 273 -10.27 12.66 -2.90
C VAL A 273 -10.70 13.57 -1.75
N ALA A 274 -9.82 14.45 -1.26
CA ALA A 274 -10.17 15.39 -0.21
C ALA A 274 -11.11 16.52 -0.69
N VAL A 275 -10.96 16.95 -1.95
CA VAL A 275 -11.71 18.08 -2.53
C VAL A 275 -13.00 17.64 -3.22
N SER A 276 -13.02 16.46 -3.85
CA SER A 276 -14.24 15.82 -4.41
C SER A 276 -15.15 15.45 -3.26
#